data_AF-A0A0S7BW06-F1
#
_entry.id   AF-A0A0S7BW06-F1
#
_cell.length_a   1.000
_cell.length_b   1.000
_cell.length_c   1.000
_cell.angle_alpha   90.00
_cell.angle_beta   90.00
_cell.angle_gamma   90.00
#
_symmetry.space_group_name_H-M   'P 1'
#
loop_
_entity.id
_entity.type
_entity.pdbx_description
1 polymer ?
#
loop_
_entity_poly.entity_id
_entity_poly.type
_entity_poly.pdbx_seq_one_letter_code
_entity_poly.pdbx_strand_id
1 'polypeptide(L)'
;MTRSGFCHECDQFPCARLKQLDKRYRNKYHSSLVGNLRDLKTMGPEAYMEREDIRCHCAGCGAVICIHSNVCQQCGLVLPGRI
;
A
#
# COMPACT_ATOMS: atom_id res chain seq x y z
N MET A 1 -0.48 20.95 -7.00
CA MET A 1 0.30 19.70 -6.90
C MET A 1 1.67 20.05 -6.34
N THR A 2 2.30 19.19 -5.55
CA THR A 2 3.65 19.43 -5.02
C THR A 2 4.70 19.35 -6.13
N ARG A 3 5.86 19.99 -5.95
CA ARG A 3 6.95 19.97 -6.94
C ARG A 3 7.54 18.57 -7.15
N SER A 4 7.59 17.77 -6.09
CA SER A 4 8.05 16.37 -6.12
C SER A 4 7.01 15.40 -6.69
N GLY A 5 5.73 15.79 -6.74
CA GLY A 5 4.63 14.90 -7.08
C GLY A 5 4.14 14.01 -5.92
N PHE A 6 4.80 14.04 -4.76
CA PHE A 6 4.38 13.23 -3.61
C PHE A 6 3.26 13.87 -2.81
N CYS A 7 2.20 13.10 -2.56
CA CYS A 7 1.05 13.53 -1.76
C CYS A 7 1.42 13.83 -0.30
N HIS A 8 2.40 13.13 0.29
CA HIS A 8 2.78 13.29 1.71
C HIS A 8 3.49 14.61 2.04
N GLU A 9 3.89 15.37 1.00
CA GLU A 9 4.49 16.71 1.10
C GLU A 9 3.45 17.82 0.98
N CYS A 10 2.19 17.50 0.66
CA CYS A 10 1.15 18.51 0.54
C CYS A 10 0.69 18.97 1.92
N ASP A 11 0.52 20.28 2.12
CA ASP A 11 0.01 20.87 3.38
C ASP A 11 -1.38 20.34 3.78
N GLN A 12 -2.17 19.92 2.80
CA GLN A 12 -3.49 19.34 3.02
C GLN A 12 -3.45 17.83 3.29
N PHE A 13 -2.28 17.21 3.35
CA PHE A 13 -2.16 15.76 3.52
C PHE A 13 -2.54 15.30 4.94
N PRO A 14 -3.33 14.22 5.07
CA PRO A 14 -4.09 13.55 4.02
C PRO A 14 -5.36 14.34 3.68
N CYS A 15 -5.57 14.65 2.40
CA CYS A 15 -6.71 15.45 1.97
C CYS A 15 -8.02 14.65 2.11
N ALA A 16 -9.18 15.34 2.10
CA ALA A 16 -10.48 14.70 2.31
C ALA A 16 -10.74 13.52 1.35
N ARG A 17 -10.39 13.67 0.07
CA ARG A 17 -10.53 12.60 -0.94
C ARG A 17 -9.66 11.39 -0.61
N LEU A 18 -8.42 11.62 -0.18
CA LEU A 18 -7.50 10.54 0.18
C LEU A 18 -7.95 9.83 1.46
N LYS A 19 -8.44 10.57 2.47
CA LYS A 19 -9.04 9.99 3.69
C LYS A 19 -10.21 9.07 3.38
N GLN A 20 -11.09 9.47 2.46
CA GLN A 20 -12.23 8.63 2.03
C GLN A 20 -11.77 7.37 1.29
N LEU A 21 -10.77 7.51 0.41
CA LEU A 21 -10.19 6.36 -0.32
C LEU A 21 -9.53 5.38 0.65
N ASP A 22 -8.70 5.88 1.56
CA ASP A 22 -8.03 5.11 2.60
C ASP A 22 -9.02 4.37 3.51
N LYS A 23 -10.12 5.00 3.92
CA LYS A 23 -11.19 4.34 4.68
C LYS A 23 -11.77 3.14 3.92
N ARG A 24 -12.01 3.27 2.61
CA ARG A 24 -12.49 2.13 1.80
C ARG A 24 -11.46 1.01 1.72
N TYR A 25 -10.19 1.37 1.54
CA TYR A 25 -9.10 0.39 1.42
C TYR A 25 -8.85 -0.36 2.72
N ARG A 26 -8.85 0.33 3.86
CA ARG A 26 -8.71 -0.33 5.17
C ARG A 26 -9.85 -1.29 5.46
N ASN A 27 -11.08 -0.88 5.13
CA ASN A 27 -12.27 -1.68 5.41
C ASN A 27 -12.43 -2.89 4.47
N LYS A 28 -12.09 -2.77 3.18
CA LYS A 28 -12.30 -3.83 2.17
C LYS A 28 -11.06 -4.66 1.88
N TYR A 29 -9.91 -4.02 1.89
CA TYR A 29 -8.65 -4.56 1.40
C TYR A 29 -7.59 -4.66 2.49
N HIS A 30 -7.94 -4.34 3.75
CA HIS A 30 -7.04 -4.34 4.90
C HIS A 30 -5.72 -3.60 4.64
N SER A 31 -5.77 -2.54 3.83
CA SER A 31 -4.61 -1.78 3.38
C SER A 31 -4.79 -0.28 3.62
N SER A 32 -3.73 0.45 3.94
CA SER A 32 -3.79 1.90 4.16
C SER A 32 -2.92 2.67 3.18
N LEU A 33 -3.56 3.33 2.21
CA LEU A 33 -2.84 4.21 1.26
C LEU A 33 -2.23 5.43 1.96
N VAL A 34 -2.88 5.94 3.01
CA VAL A 34 -2.30 7.01 3.84
C VAL A 34 -1.12 6.49 4.65
N GLY A 35 -1.21 5.26 5.19
CA GLY A 35 -0.11 4.56 5.84
C GLY A 35 1.09 4.42 4.89
N ASN A 36 0.88 3.89 3.69
CA ASN A 36 1.90 3.74 2.67
C ASN A 36 2.63 5.06 2.35
N LEU A 37 1.88 6.16 2.21
CA LEU A 37 2.47 7.48 1.98
C LEU A 37 3.24 8.03 3.20
N ARG A 38 2.87 7.64 4.43
CA ARG A 38 3.64 7.98 5.64
C ARG A 38 4.91 7.14 5.75
N ASP A 39 4.83 5.85 5.44
CA ASP A 39 5.98 4.95 5.39
C ASP A 39 6.98 5.46 4.35
N LEU A 40 6.51 5.79 3.14
CA LEU A 40 7.32 6.39 2.09
C LEU A 40 8.04 7.67 2.56
N LYS A 41 7.33 8.57 3.25
CA LYS A 41 7.93 9.79 3.81
C LYS A 41 9.00 9.49 4.87
N THR A 42 8.79 8.46 5.67
CA THR A 42 9.65 8.13 6.82
C THR A 42 10.89 7.37 6.38
N MET A 43 10.73 6.42 5.46
CA MET A 43 11.79 5.51 5.01
C MET A 43 12.58 6.07 3.82
N GLY A 44 11.97 6.94 3.01
CA GLY A 44 12.47 7.28 1.68
C GLY A 44 12.06 6.25 0.62
N PRO A 45 12.14 6.61 -0.67
CA PRO A 45 11.62 5.80 -1.76
C PRO A 45 12.34 4.47 -1.94
N GLU A 46 13.66 4.41 -1.79
CA GLU A 46 14.45 3.20 -2.00
C GLU A 46 14.10 2.12 -0.97
N ALA A 47 14.22 2.45 0.32
CA ALA A 47 13.92 1.51 1.40
C ALA A 47 12.42 1.13 1.43
N TYR A 48 11.53 2.05 1.06
CA TYR A 48 10.11 1.73 0.91
C TYR A 48 9.90 0.69 -0.20
N MET A 49 10.51 0.88 -1.37
CA MET A 49 10.37 -0.05 -2.50
C MET A 49 10.93 -1.45 -2.18
N GLU A 50 12.08 -1.55 -1.51
CA GLU A 50 12.62 -2.86 -1.07
C GLU A 50 11.67 -3.58 -0.12
N ARG A 51 11.06 -2.86 0.82
CA ARG A 51 10.05 -3.42 1.72
C ARG A 51 8.80 -3.86 0.97
N GLU A 52 8.28 -3.01 0.08
CA GLU A 52 7.06 -3.32 -0.67
C GLU A 52 7.26 -4.46 -1.66
N ASP A 53 8.45 -4.61 -2.24
CA ASP A 53 8.80 -5.76 -3.08
C ASP A 53 8.57 -7.06 -2.31
N ILE A 54 9.08 -7.16 -1.08
CA ILE A 54 8.86 -8.35 -0.24
C ILE A 54 7.37 -8.54 0.09
N ARG A 55 6.67 -7.46 0.47
CA ARG A 55 5.25 -7.52 0.90
C ARG A 55 4.28 -7.81 -0.23
N CYS A 56 4.63 -7.42 -1.46
CA CYS A 56 3.79 -7.58 -2.65
C CYS A 56 3.96 -8.93 -3.34
N HIS A 57 4.71 -9.87 -2.75
CA HIS A 57 4.85 -11.22 -3.26
C HIS A 57 4.20 -12.26 -2.34
N CYS A 58 3.62 -13.28 -2.97
CA CYS A 58 2.97 -14.39 -2.27
C CYS A 58 4.03 -15.25 -1.57
N ALA A 59 3.91 -15.44 -0.26
CA ALA A 59 4.83 -16.29 0.51
C ALA A 59 4.83 -17.77 0.06
N GLY A 60 3.77 -18.23 -0.63
CA GLY A 60 3.66 -19.62 -1.08
C GLY A 60 4.26 -19.89 -2.46
N CYS A 61 4.19 -18.94 -3.40
CA CYS A 61 4.63 -19.16 -4.78
C CYS A 61 5.48 -18.04 -5.38
N GLY A 62 5.73 -16.96 -4.64
CA GLY A 62 6.51 -15.82 -5.10
C GLY A 62 5.82 -14.96 -6.16
N ALA A 63 4.58 -15.25 -6.56
CA ALA A 63 3.85 -14.41 -7.51
C ALA A 63 3.44 -13.07 -6.89
N VAL A 64 3.40 -12.00 -7.70
CA VAL A 64 2.88 -10.70 -7.29
C VAL A 64 1.42 -10.83 -6.85
N ILE A 65 1.08 -10.27 -5.68
CA ILE A 65 -0.27 -10.31 -5.14
C ILE A 65 -1.08 -9.07 -5.55
N CYS A 66 -2.39 -9.26 -5.76
CA CYS A 66 -3.31 -8.16 -6.01
C CYS A 66 -3.81 -7.58 -4.69
N ILE A 67 -3.67 -6.27 -4.49
CA ILE A 67 -4.14 -5.54 -3.30
C ILE A 67 -5.64 -5.72 -3.05
N HIS A 68 -6.44 -5.96 -4.09
CA HIS A 68 -7.88 -6.17 -3.98
C HIS A 68 -8.29 -7.61 -3.66
N SER A 69 -7.33 -8.55 -3.69
CA SER A 69 -7.58 -9.97 -3.44
C SER A 69 -7.21 -10.38 -2.02
N ASN A 70 -7.97 -11.31 -1.43
CA ASN A 70 -7.63 -11.97 -0.17
C ASN A 70 -6.92 -13.32 -0.36
N VAL A 71 -6.77 -13.75 -1.62
CA VAL A 71 -6.08 -14.98 -2.02
C VAL A 71 -5.08 -14.70 -3.14
N CYS A 72 -4.01 -15.48 -3.20
CA CYS A 72 -3.11 -15.46 -4.33
C CYS A 72 -3.83 -16.01 -5.57
N GLN A 73 -3.85 -15.23 -6.65
CA GLN A 73 -4.51 -15.63 -7.90
C GLN A 73 -3.75 -16.76 -8.64
N GLN A 74 -2.51 -17.02 -8.24
CA GLN A 74 -1.69 -18.08 -8.84
C GLN A 74 -1.80 -19.42 -8.08
N CYS A 75 -1.73 -19.41 -6.75
CA CYS A 75 -1.67 -20.64 -5.95
C CYS A 75 -2.80 -20.81 -4.93
N GLY A 76 -3.72 -19.86 -4.81
CA GLY A 76 -4.86 -19.93 -3.90
C GLY A 76 -4.54 -19.73 -2.41
N LEU A 77 -3.27 -19.50 -2.04
CA LEU A 77 -2.88 -19.20 -0.66
C LEU A 77 -3.65 -17.97 -0.15
N VAL A 78 -4.28 -18.09 1.02
CA VAL A 78 -4.89 -16.95 1.72
C VAL A 78 -3.78 -15.97 2.11
N LEU A 79 -4.01 -14.67 1.92
CA LEU A 79 -3.05 -13.62 2.19
C LEU A 79 -3.40 -12.92 3.53
N PRO A 80 -2.88 -13.38 4.69
CA PRO A 80 -3.18 -12.80 5.99
C PRO A 80 -2.39 -11.49 6.21
N GLY A 81 -3.08 -10.43 6.67
CA GLY A 81 -2.45 -9.14 7.00
C GLY A 81 -1.96 -8.38 5.75
N ARG A 82 -2.86 -7.61 5.14
CA ARG A 82 -2.57 -6.92 3.87
C ARG A 82 -1.74 -5.64 4.08
N ILE A 83 -1.04 -5.28 3.00
CA ILE A 83 -0.11 -4.15 2.80
C ILE A 83 -0.60 -2.85 3.43
#